data_AF-A0A7W1B862-F1
#
_entry.id   AF-A0A7W1B862-F1
#
_cell.length_a   1.000
_cell.length_b   1.000
_cell.length_c   1.000
_cell.angle_alpha   90.00
_cell.angle_beta   90.00
_cell.angle_gamma   90.00
#
_symmetry.space_group_name_H-M   'P 1'
#
loop_
_entity.id
_entity.type
_entity.pdbx_description
1 polymer ?
#
loop_
_entity_poly.entity_id
_entity_poly.type
_entity_poly.pdbx_seq_one_letter_code
_entity_poly.pdbx_strand_id
1 'polypeptide(L)'
;MRAIVSLAVALLGCSSDSAPTKDAAVASDAPADAVVDGASTVDADMRACANVGDCPCFTNYDCPATHACVSQDQGGNSVSCVAGPRGTGAAGTPCTGEADCASALCVEDSMNGMRCSDVCTMPEQCPPELPRCLGALGICARAL
;
A
#
# COMPACT_ATOMS: atom_id res chain seq x y z
N MET A 1 -35.49 28.33 19.51
CA MET A 1 -36.46 27.21 19.34
C MET A 1 -36.80 27.09 17.87
N ARG A 2 -36.91 25.86 17.35
CA ARG A 2 -37.14 25.45 15.93
C ARG A 2 -35.84 25.22 15.15
N ALA A 3 -35.65 24.13 14.42
CA ALA A 3 -36.33 22.84 14.33
C ALA A 3 -35.33 21.85 13.69
N ILE A 4 -35.24 20.64 14.24
CA ILE A 4 -34.41 19.55 13.73
C ILE A 4 -35.21 18.86 12.62
N VAL A 5 -34.67 18.81 11.40
CA VAL A 5 -35.21 17.99 10.31
C VAL A 5 -34.26 16.81 10.13
N SER A 6 -34.65 15.67 10.70
CA SER A 6 -34.02 14.37 10.49
C SER A 6 -34.45 13.83 9.14
N LEU A 7 -33.51 13.56 8.24
CA LEU A 7 -33.75 12.84 6.99
C LEU A 7 -33.09 11.47 7.10
N ALA A 8 -33.91 10.44 7.34
CA ALA A 8 -33.52 9.05 7.27
C ALA A 8 -33.68 8.56 5.83
N VAL A 9 -32.58 8.20 5.18
CA VAL A 9 -32.59 7.52 3.88
C VAL A 9 -32.23 6.06 4.11
N ALA A 10 -33.23 5.19 3.97
CA ALA A 10 -33.06 3.75 3.88
C ALA A 10 -32.85 3.39 2.40
N LEU A 11 -31.71 2.78 2.07
CA LEU A 11 -31.48 2.18 0.76
C LEU A 11 -31.45 0.66 0.91
N LEU A 12 -32.45 0.05 0.29
CA LEU A 12 -32.70 -1.38 0.17
C LEU A 12 -31.66 -2.05 -0.72
N GLY A 13 -31.46 -3.34 -0.46
CA GLY A 13 -30.47 -4.18 -1.12
C GLY A 13 -30.75 -4.54 -2.57
N CYS A 14 -29.73 -5.12 -3.18
CA CYS A 14 -29.83 -5.96 -4.37
C CYS A 14 -29.00 -7.21 -4.13
N SER A 15 -29.69 -8.31 -3.81
CA SER A 15 -29.19 -9.67 -4.02
C SER A 15 -29.39 -10.02 -5.49
N SER A 16 -28.39 -10.57 -6.15
CA SER A 16 -28.57 -11.28 -7.42
C SER A 16 -27.72 -12.52 -7.40
N ASP A 17 -28.41 -13.60 -7.05
CA ASP A 17 -28.00 -14.99 -7.13
C ASP A 17 -28.16 -15.43 -8.60
N SER A 18 -27.11 -15.97 -9.21
CA SER A 18 -27.20 -16.62 -10.52
C SER A 18 -26.09 -17.66 -10.66
N ALA A 19 -26.46 -18.91 -10.45
CA ALA A 19 -25.86 -20.12 -11.01
C ALA A 19 -27.01 -21.07 -11.41
N PRO A 20 -26.83 -22.16 -12.17
CA PRO A 20 -25.63 -22.64 -12.88
C PRO A 20 -25.90 -23.01 -14.36
N THR A 21 -24.85 -23.18 -15.19
CA THR A 21 -24.93 -24.02 -16.39
C THR A 21 -23.75 -24.98 -16.48
N LYS A 22 -24.10 -26.25 -16.59
CA LYS A 22 -23.26 -27.45 -16.70
C LYS A 22 -22.65 -27.61 -18.09
N ASP A 23 -21.42 -28.13 -18.07
CA ASP A 23 -20.79 -29.11 -18.97
C ASP A 23 -20.74 -28.84 -20.48
N ALA A 24 -19.54 -28.51 -20.97
CA ALA A 24 -19.01 -29.06 -22.20
C ALA A 24 -17.50 -29.33 -22.03
N ALA A 25 -17.15 -30.60 -21.85
CA ALA A 25 -15.79 -31.09 -21.94
C ALA A 25 -15.30 -31.03 -23.39
N VAL A 26 -14.17 -30.37 -23.63
CA VAL A 26 -13.39 -30.54 -24.84
C VAL A 26 -11.94 -30.69 -24.43
N ALA A 27 -11.43 -31.91 -24.54
CA ALA A 27 -10.00 -32.21 -24.46
C ALA A 27 -9.36 -31.78 -25.78
N SER A 28 -8.26 -31.03 -25.73
CA SER A 28 -7.27 -30.96 -26.80
C SER A 28 -5.95 -30.44 -26.24
N ASP A 29 -4.98 -31.36 -26.26
CA ASP A 29 -3.53 -31.21 -26.38
C ASP A 29 -2.86 -29.86 -26.09
N ALA A 30 -1.88 -29.95 -25.19
CA ALA A 30 -0.78 -29.02 -25.03
C ALA A 30 -0.05 -28.76 -26.36
N PRO A 31 0.57 -27.57 -26.50
CA PRO A 31 2.00 -27.57 -26.28
C PRO A 31 2.40 -26.60 -25.16
N ALA A 32 3.40 -27.05 -24.42
CA ALA A 32 4.13 -26.28 -23.45
C ALA A 32 4.86 -25.13 -24.15
N ASP A 33 4.44 -23.90 -23.85
CA ASP A 33 5.29 -22.71 -23.90
C ASP A 33 4.79 -21.75 -22.82
N ALA A 34 5.06 -22.15 -21.58
CA ALA A 34 5.01 -21.24 -20.46
C ALA A 34 6.13 -20.21 -20.65
N VAL A 35 5.81 -19.09 -21.31
CA VAL A 35 6.56 -17.85 -21.08
C VAL A 35 6.17 -17.39 -19.68
N VAL A 36 6.87 -17.98 -18.70
CA VAL A 36 7.02 -17.38 -17.39
C VAL A 36 7.87 -16.15 -17.64
N ASP A 37 7.23 -15.02 -17.93
CA ASP A 37 7.87 -13.74 -17.67
C ASP A 37 8.21 -13.76 -16.20
N GLY A 38 9.48 -13.99 -15.92
CA GLY A 38 10.03 -14.12 -14.60
C GLY A 38 9.66 -12.90 -13.80
N ALA A 39 8.58 -13.02 -13.02
CA ALA A 39 8.53 -12.41 -11.71
C ALA A 39 9.80 -12.93 -11.04
N SER A 40 10.86 -12.11 -11.12
CA SER A 40 12.04 -12.27 -10.32
C SER A 40 11.51 -12.24 -8.90
N THR A 41 11.23 -13.42 -8.33
CA THR A 41 11.08 -13.57 -6.90
C THR A 41 12.47 -13.29 -6.40
N VAL A 42 12.74 -12.00 -6.20
CA VAL A 42 13.93 -11.57 -5.50
C VAL A 42 13.68 -12.04 -4.07
N ASP A 43 13.97 -13.33 -3.82
CA ASP A 43 14.67 -13.75 -2.62
C ASP A 43 16.05 -13.09 -2.66
N ALA A 44 16.07 -11.75 -2.72
CA ALA A 44 17.15 -11.02 -2.16
C ALA A 44 17.05 -11.40 -0.70
N ASP A 45 17.91 -12.32 -0.27
CA ASP A 45 18.47 -12.30 1.07
C ASP A 45 18.48 -10.83 1.47
N MET A 46 17.55 -10.43 2.36
CA MET A 46 17.48 -9.09 2.94
C MET A 46 18.72 -8.94 3.79
N ARG A 47 19.86 -8.83 3.12
CA ARG A 47 21.18 -8.84 3.68
C ARG A 47 21.31 -7.45 4.26
N ALA A 48 21.31 -7.37 5.59
CA ALA A 48 21.58 -6.12 6.29
C ALA A 48 22.81 -5.48 5.65
N CYS A 49 22.61 -4.28 5.11
CA CYS A 49 23.55 -3.68 4.20
C CYS A 49 24.73 -3.15 5.01
N ALA A 50 25.94 -3.49 4.58
CA ALA A 50 27.14 -3.17 5.37
C ALA A 50 27.40 -1.67 5.48
N ASN A 51 26.96 -0.89 4.48
CA ASN A 51 27.09 0.57 4.47
C ASN A 51 25.74 1.24 4.22
N VAL A 52 25.61 2.43 4.81
CA VAL A 52 24.54 3.39 4.53
C VAL A 52 24.58 3.77 3.04
N GLY A 53 23.48 3.55 2.32
CA GLY A 53 23.32 3.87 0.89
C GLY A 53 23.46 2.71 -0.08
N ASP A 54 24.01 1.56 0.35
CA ASP A 54 24.12 0.36 -0.51
C ASP A 54 22.77 -0.35 -0.72
N CYS A 55 21.75 0.05 0.06
CA CYS A 55 20.40 -0.51 -0.04
C CYS A 55 19.36 0.60 -0.04
N PRO A 56 18.96 1.07 -1.24
CA PRO A 56 17.79 1.92 -1.36
C PRO A 56 16.58 1.14 -0.85
N CYS A 57 15.78 1.80 -0.02
CA CYS A 57 14.48 1.30 0.40
C CYS A 57 13.43 2.33 -0.02
N PHE A 58 12.24 1.85 -0.33
CA PHE A 58 11.08 2.69 -0.59
C PHE A 58 10.17 2.76 0.64
N THR A 59 10.09 1.65 1.39
CA THR A 59 9.30 1.53 2.62
C THR A 59 10.05 0.72 3.67
N ASN A 60 9.52 0.72 4.90
CA ASN A 60 9.98 -0.20 5.95
C ASN A 60 9.86 -1.69 5.55
N TYR A 61 9.03 -2.06 4.58
CA TYR A 61 8.90 -3.45 4.14
C TYR A 61 10.11 -3.92 3.35
N ASP A 62 10.91 -3.01 2.79
CA ASP A 62 12.15 -3.33 2.08
C ASP A 62 13.33 -3.56 3.04
N CYS A 63 13.16 -3.22 4.32
CA CYS A 63 14.19 -3.33 5.33
C CYS A 63 14.01 -4.58 6.21
N PRO A 64 15.09 -5.09 6.83
CA PRO A 64 15.00 -6.07 7.92
C PRO A 64 14.13 -5.55 9.07
N ALA A 65 13.49 -6.44 9.83
CA ALA A 65 12.57 -6.07 10.92
C ALA A 65 13.19 -5.16 12.01
N THR A 66 14.52 -5.18 12.15
CA THR A 66 15.29 -4.35 13.11
C THR A 66 15.76 -3.02 12.54
N HIS A 67 15.36 -2.68 11.31
CA HIS A 67 15.74 -1.47 10.59
C HIS A 67 14.49 -0.68 10.15
N ALA A 68 14.69 0.63 10.03
CA ALA A 68 13.73 1.56 9.46
C ALA A 68 14.28 2.11 8.13
N CYS A 69 13.39 2.31 7.18
CA CYS A 69 13.68 3.05 5.96
C CYS A 69 13.64 4.54 6.28
N VAL A 70 14.75 5.24 6.05
CA VAL A 70 14.91 6.65 6.44
C VAL A 70 15.51 7.44 5.29
N SER A 71 14.90 8.58 4.97
CA SER A 71 15.53 9.62 4.14
C SER A 71 16.66 10.31 4.91
N GLN A 72 17.89 10.19 4.42
CA GLN A 72 19.10 10.76 5.02
C GLN A 72 19.30 12.23 4.68
N ASP A 73 18.63 12.72 3.63
CA ASP A 73 18.64 14.11 3.21
C ASP A 73 17.22 14.69 3.20
N GLN A 74 17.11 16.01 3.28
CA GLN A 74 15.81 16.69 3.20
C GLN A 74 15.16 16.57 1.82
N GLY A 75 15.91 16.16 0.80
CA GLY A 75 15.43 16.02 -0.57
C GLY A 75 14.88 14.62 -0.92
N GLY A 76 15.02 13.62 -0.04
CA GLY A 76 14.63 12.25 -0.39
C GLY A 76 15.54 11.59 -1.42
N ASN A 77 16.72 12.15 -1.69
CA ASN A 77 17.63 11.61 -2.71
C ASN A 77 18.50 10.47 -2.19
N SER A 78 18.61 10.34 -0.86
CA SER A 78 19.35 9.26 -0.20
C SER A 78 18.43 8.59 0.81
N VAL A 79 17.79 7.50 0.41
CA VAL A 79 16.93 6.69 1.29
C VAL A 79 17.62 5.36 1.55
N SER A 80 17.69 4.94 2.80
CA SER A 80 18.41 3.71 3.18
C SER A 80 17.84 3.06 4.43
N CYS A 81 18.05 1.74 4.56
CA CYS A 81 17.72 1.02 5.79
C CYS A 81 18.74 1.33 6.89
N VAL A 82 18.29 1.97 7.97
CA VAL A 82 19.10 2.30 9.15
C VAL A 82 18.62 1.48 10.33
N ALA A 83 19.56 0.96 11.14
CA ALA A 83 19.22 0.22 12.35
C ALA A 83 18.41 1.11 13.30
N GLY A 84 17.23 0.64 13.72
CA GLY A 84 16.33 1.44 14.55
C GLY A 84 14.89 0.92 14.56
N PRO A 85 14.08 1.39 15.52
CA PRO A 85 12.66 1.07 15.54
C PRO A 85 11.96 1.70 14.34
N ARG A 86 10.96 0.99 13.82
CA ARG A 86 10.02 1.52 12.82
C ARG A 86 8.96 2.39 13.51
N GLY A 87 8.33 3.24 12.72
CA GLY A 87 7.08 3.88 13.12
C GLY A 87 5.98 2.86 13.42
N THR A 88 4.90 3.31 14.04
CA THR A 88 3.77 2.46 14.44
C THR A 88 2.42 2.94 13.94
N GLY A 89 2.38 4.12 13.31
CA GLY A 89 1.19 4.68 12.69
C GLY A 89 0.70 3.81 11.54
N ALA A 90 -0.57 3.41 11.62
CA ALA A 90 -1.23 2.66 10.56
C ALA A 90 -1.60 3.59 9.39
N ALA A 91 -1.87 3.01 8.22
CA ALA A 91 -2.38 3.77 7.08
C ALA A 91 -3.60 4.62 7.48
N GLY A 92 -3.62 5.89 7.06
CA GLY A 92 -4.66 6.85 7.38
C GLY A 92 -4.48 7.61 8.70
N THR A 93 -3.59 7.19 9.61
CA THR A 93 -3.35 7.96 10.84
C THR A 93 -2.56 9.24 10.59
N PRO A 94 -2.78 10.34 11.34
CA PRO A 94 -1.94 11.54 11.23
C PRO A 94 -0.46 11.26 11.50
N CYS A 95 0.43 11.96 10.80
CA CYS A 95 1.88 11.90 11.01
C CYS A 95 2.51 13.29 10.90
N THR A 96 3.75 13.41 11.38
CA THR A 96 4.63 14.58 11.22
C THR A 96 5.85 14.27 10.36
N GLY A 97 6.19 12.99 10.21
CA GLY A 97 7.20 12.52 9.28
C GLY A 97 7.17 11.00 9.11
N GLU A 98 8.08 10.49 8.27
CA GLU A 98 8.22 9.08 7.92
C GLU A 98 8.39 8.17 9.15
N ALA A 99 9.13 8.64 10.16
CA ALA A 99 9.41 7.89 11.39
C ALA A 99 8.16 7.57 12.23
N ASP A 100 7.04 8.26 12.00
CA ASP A 100 5.78 8.00 12.70
C ASP A 100 5.05 6.78 12.12
N CYS A 101 5.29 6.45 10.84
CA CYS A 101 4.49 5.51 10.07
C CYS A 101 5.11 4.11 10.01
N ALA A 102 4.26 3.08 10.13
CA ALA A 102 4.69 1.68 10.05
C ALA A 102 5.37 1.35 8.70
N SER A 103 4.92 1.98 7.62
CA SER A 103 5.47 1.86 6.27
C SER A 103 6.65 2.79 5.97
N ALA A 104 6.95 3.75 6.84
CA ALA A 104 7.80 4.93 6.57
C ALA A 104 7.24 5.94 5.55
N LEU A 105 5.97 5.84 5.15
CA LEU A 105 5.37 6.79 4.20
C LEU A 105 4.46 7.78 4.93
N CYS A 106 4.83 9.06 4.94
CA CYS A 106 4.01 10.16 5.46
C CYS A 106 3.66 11.10 4.30
N VAL A 107 2.42 11.04 3.81
CA VAL A 107 1.95 11.73 2.61
C VAL A 107 1.02 12.88 2.97
N GLU A 108 0.99 13.91 2.12
CA GLU A 108 0.13 15.07 2.33
C GLU A 108 -1.35 14.75 2.00
N ASP A 109 -2.24 15.00 2.95
CA ASP A 109 -3.68 15.12 2.75
C ASP A 109 -4.03 16.62 2.76
N SER A 110 -4.36 17.15 1.58
CA SER A 110 -4.63 18.58 1.34
C SER A 110 -5.70 19.21 2.24
N MET A 111 -6.52 18.40 2.95
CA MET A 111 -7.53 18.92 3.88
C MET A 111 -7.23 18.65 5.36
N ASN A 112 -6.45 17.62 5.70
CA ASN A 112 -6.27 17.20 7.10
C ASN A 112 -4.81 17.13 7.56
N GLY A 113 -3.86 17.61 6.77
CA GLY A 113 -2.43 17.56 7.09
C GLY A 113 -1.79 16.26 6.61
N MET A 114 -0.64 15.89 7.17
CA MET A 114 0.08 14.69 6.74
C MET A 114 -0.51 13.42 7.38
N ARG A 115 -0.59 12.34 6.60
CA ARG A 115 -1.08 11.03 7.05
C ARG A 115 -0.17 9.90 6.61
N CYS A 116 -0.12 8.85 7.43
CA CYS A 116 0.60 7.64 7.08
C CYS A 116 -0.06 6.96 5.89
N SER A 117 0.73 6.61 4.88
CA SER A 117 0.33 5.81 3.73
C SER A 117 0.77 4.36 3.92
N ASP A 118 0.30 3.47 3.06
CA ASP A 118 0.81 2.11 2.92
C ASP A 118 0.99 1.76 1.45
N VAL A 119 1.59 0.60 1.17
CA VAL A 119 1.71 0.05 -0.16
C VAL A 119 0.37 -0.53 -0.62
N CYS A 120 0.10 -0.41 -1.91
CA CYS A 120 -1.10 -0.92 -2.52
C CYS A 120 -0.87 -1.33 -3.97
N THR A 121 -1.77 -2.18 -4.44
CA THR A 121 -1.92 -2.63 -5.83
C THR A 121 -3.31 -2.30 -6.36
N MET A 122 -4.29 -2.15 -5.46
CA MET A 122 -5.68 -1.83 -5.79
C MET A 122 -6.28 -0.86 -4.75
N PRO A 123 -7.27 -0.01 -5.11
CA PRO A 123 -7.86 0.98 -4.21
C PRO A 123 -8.46 0.39 -2.93
N GLU A 124 -8.95 -0.84 -2.96
CA GLU A 124 -9.62 -1.52 -1.85
C GLU A 124 -8.67 -1.86 -0.69
N GLN A 125 -7.35 -1.86 -0.94
CA GLN A 125 -6.33 -2.05 0.09
C GLN A 125 -6.08 -0.78 0.90
N CYS A 126 -6.58 0.36 0.43
CA CYS A 126 -6.33 1.63 1.05
C CYS A 126 -7.41 2.02 2.07
N PRO A 127 -7.03 2.70 3.15
CA PRO A 127 -7.97 3.13 4.17
C PRO A 127 -8.91 4.22 3.61
N PRO A 128 -10.09 4.42 4.21
CA PRO A 128 -11.05 5.45 3.78
C PRO A 128 -10.48 6.87 3.73
N GLU A 129 -9.48 7.18 4.55
CA GLU A 129 -8.77 8.46 4.58
C GLU A 129 -7.88 8.68 3.34
N LEU A 130 -7.39 7.60 2.72
CA LEU A 130 -6.50 7.60 1.56
C LEU A 130 -7.04 6.66 0.47
N PRO A 131 -8.23 6.88 -0.10
CA PRO A 131 -9.01 5.85 -0.80
C PRO A 131 -8.49 5.47 -2.19
N ARG A 132 -7.33 5.97 -2.63
CA ARG A 132 -6.78 5.70 -3.97
C ARG A 132 -5.45 4.99 -3.87
N CYS A 133 -5.29 3.97 -4.69
CA CYS A 133 -3.98 3.42 -4.98
C CYS A 133 -3.35 4.14 -6.18
N LEU A 134 -2.23 4.84 -5.97
CA LEU A 134 -1.48 5.48 -7.04
C LEU A 134 -0.63 4.42 -7.76
N GLY A 135 -1.19 3.77 -8.78
CA GLY A 135 -0.54 2.63 -9.45
C GLY A 135 0.88 2.87 -9.97
N ALA A 136 1.28 4.11 -10.27
CA ALA A 136 2.65 4.44 -10.66
C ALA A 136 3.66 4.38 -9.50
N LEU A 137 3.19 4.60 -8.26
CA LEU A 137 4.01 4.62 -7.04
C LEU A 137 3.71 3.44 -6.11
N GLY A 138 2.58 2.76 -6.29
CA GLY A 138 2.12 1.66 -5.44
C GLY A 138 1.79 2.10 -4.02
N ILE A 139 1.32 3.33 -3.80
CA ILE A 139 1.00 3.88 -2.46
C ILE A 139 -0.44 4.38 -2.34
N CYS A 140 -0.98 4.32 -1.14
CA CYS A 140 -2.28 4.89 -0.81
C CYS A 140 -2.22 6.42 -0.70
N ALA A 141 -3.09 7.09 -1.44
CA ALA A 141 -3.17 8.55 -1.44
C ALA A 141 -4.61 9.02 -1.52
N ARG A 142 -4.77 10.33 -1.40
CA ARG A 142 -6.08 10.97 -1.48
C ARG A 142 -6.58 11.06 -2.93
N ALA A 143 -7.90 11.17 -3.07
CA ALA A 143 -8.53 11.65 -4.30
C ALA A 143 -8.24 13.13 -4.52
N LEU A 144 -7.71 13.44 -5.71
CA LEU A 144 -7.55 14.81 -6.21
C LEU A 144 -8.93 15.40 -6.56
#